data_AF-A0A0C3MXI3-F1
#
_entry.id   AF-A0A0C3MXI3-F1
#
_cell.length_a   1.000
_cell.length_b   1.000
_cell.length_c   1.000
_cell.angle_alpha   90.00
_cell.angle_beta   90.00
_cell.angle_gamma   90.00
#
_symmetry.space_group_name_H-M   'P 1'
#
loop_
_entity.id
_entity.type
_entity.pdbx_description
1 polymer ?
#
loop_
_entity_poly.entity_id
_entity_poly.type
_entity_poly.pdbx_seq_one_letter_code
_entity_poly.pdbx_strand_id
1 'polypeptide(L)'
;MYVPQLNHRSRPISMPTLSPSLRSPMKYVVEHGIGSIIVFEYLYFLLQVNQAHQDDVAKHLTMAVKEYQVSGVQAKVLALIAAAFQEHGENVEVLCPILLGIAKENHMSKKLLGDHI
;
A
#
# COMPACT_ATOMS: atom_id res chain seq x y z
N MET A 1 -3.45 38.77 -10.04
CA MET A 1 -3.39 37.56 -9.20
C MET A 1 -2.22 36.73 -9.72
N TYR A 2 -1.11 36.68 -8.98
CA TYR A 2 0.10 35.94 -9.36
C TYR A 2 -0.01 34.53 -8.78
N VAL A 3 -0.04 33.52 -9.64
CA VAL A 3 0.01 32.11 -9.21
C VAL A 3 1.49 31.69 -9.29
N PRO A 4 2.15 31.35 -8.17
CA PRO A 4 3.54 30.94 -8.22
C PRO A 4 3.66 29.64 -9.02
N GLN A 5 4.55 29.63 -10.00
CA GLN A 5 4.95 28.40 -10.68
C GLN A 5 5.68 27.54 -9.65
N LEU A 6 5.09 26.40 -9.27
CA LEU A 6 5.73 25.39 -8.44
C LEU A 6 6.93 24.83 -9.19
N ASN A 7 8.12 25.32 -8.85
CA ASN A 7 9.38 24.81 -9.38
C ASN A 7 9.66 23.45 -8.73
N HIS A 8 8.98 22.39 -9.19
CA HIS A 8 9.19 21.03 -8.74
C HIS A 8 10.52 20.48 -9.29
N ARG A 9 11.65 20.92 -8.72
CA ARG A 9 12.92 20.17 -8.78
C ARG A 9 12.95 19.02 -7.75
N SER A 10 11.78 18.51 -7.37
CA SER A 10 11.67 17.31 -6.56
C SER A 10 11.87 16.11 -7.48
N ARG A 11 12.83 15.23 -7.17
CA ARG A 11 12.92 13.93 -7.87
C ARG A 11 11.53 13.27 -7.80
N PRO A 12 11.00 12.73 -8.91
CA PRO A 12 9.70 12.08 -8.88
C PRO A 12 9.74 10.93 -7.89
N ILE A 13 8.82 10.95 -6.93
CA ILE A 13 8.62 9.86 -5.98
C ILE A 13 7.96 8.73 -6.77
N SER A 14 8.64 7.59 -6.87
CA SER A 14 8.14 6.42 -7.60
C SER A 14 7.79 5.31 -6.61
N MET A 15 6.58 4.77 -6.76
CA MET A 15 6.13 3.60 -6.02
C MET A 15 6.71 2.34 -6.68
N PRO A 16 7.41 1.47 -5.93
CA PRO A 16 7.89 0.21 -6.49
C PRO A 16 6.74 -0.75 -6.77
N THR A 17 6.94 -1.65 -7.73
CA THR A 17 5.99 -2.73 -8.01
C THR A 17 5.85 -3.65 -6.80
N LEU A 18 4.60 -3.85 -6.36
CA LEU A 18 4.27 -4.68 -5.18
C LEU A 18 3.65 -6.03 -5.55
N SER A 19 3.34 -6.22 -6.84
CA SER A 19 2.76 -7.44 -7.38
C SER A 19 3.84 -8.34 -8.00
N PRO A 20 3.89 -9.64 -7.67
CA PRO A 20 4.67 -10.61 -8.42
C PRO A 20 4.01 -11.07 -9.74
N SER A 21 2.71 -10.85 -9.93
CA SER A 21 1.90 -11.48 -10.97
C SER A 21 1.93 -10.77 -12.33
N LEU A 22 3.10 -10.60 -12.95
CA LEU A 22 3.25 -9.90 -14.24
C LEU A 22 2.47 -10.52 -15.43
N ARG A 23 1.99 -11.77 -15.30
CA ARG A 23 1.31 -12.53 -16.37
C ARG A 23 -0.22 -12.56 -16.28
N SER A 24 -0.80 -12.04 -15.20
CA SER A 24 -2.26 -11.90 -15.04
C SER A 24 -2.58 -10.43 -14.77
N PRO A 25 -3.09 -9.67 -15.75
CA PRO A 25 -3.31 -8.24 -15.60
C PRO A 25 -4.23 -7.89 -14.43
N MET A 26 -5.31 -8.66 -14.23
CA MET A 26 -6.25 -8.40 -13.13
C MET A 26 -5.63 -8.69 -11.77
N LYS A 27 -4.97 -9.84 -11.62
CA LYS A 27 -4.26 -10.19 -10.38
C LYS A 27 -3.13 -9.21 -10.08
N TYR A 28 -2.42 -8.75 -11.11
CA TYR A 28 -1.40 -7.70 -10.99
C TYR A 28 -2.00 -6.41 -10.41
N VAL A 29 -3.10 -5.92 -10.99
CA VAL A 29 -3.77 -4.70 -10.54
C VAL A 29 -4.25 -4.85 -9.10
N VAL A 30 -4.82 -5.99 -8.74
CA VAL A 30 -5.31 -6.24 -7.39
C VAL A 30 -4.17 -6.31 -6.37
N GLU A 31 -3.14 -7.12 -6.63
CA GLU A 31 -1.99 -7.25 -5.73
C GLU A 31 -1.27 -5.91 -5.54
N HIS A 32 -1.03 -5.18 -6.64
CA HIS A 32 -0.36 -3.89 -6.57
C HIS A 32 -1.24 -2.81 -5.93
N GLY A 33 -2.53 -2.78 -6.24
CA GLY A 33 -3.51 -1.83 -5.70
C GLY A 33 -3.69 -2.00 -4.20
N ILE A 34 -3.96 -3.23 -3.73
CA ILE A 34 -4.12 -3.52 -2.31
C ILE A 34 -2.82 -3.26 -1.55
N GLY A 35 -1.68 -3.71 -2.07
CA GLY A 35 -0.39 -3.39 -1.46
C GLY A 35 -0.14 -1.89 -1.36
N SER A 36 -0.51 -1.11 -2.38
CA SER A 36 -0.33 0.34 -2.37
C SER A 36 -1.22 1.02 -1.33
N ILE A 37 -2.47 0.60 -1.18
CA ILE A 37 -3.38 1.11 -0.14
C ILE A 37 -2.77 0.92 1.25
N ILE A 38 -2.26 -0.28 1.53
CA ILE A 38 -1.64 -0.61 2.83
C ILE A 38 -0.36 0.21 3.06
N VAL A 39 0.49 0.37 2.04
CA VAL A 39 1.70 1.20 2.14
C VAL A 39 1.37 2.67 2.37
N PHE A 40 0.38 3.23 1.65
CA PHE A 40 -0.01 4.63 1.82
C PHE A 40 -0.68 4.89 3.18
N GLU A 41 -1.48 3.94 3.66
CA GLU A 41 -2.05 3.99 5.00
C GLU A 41 -0.96 4.08 6.06
N TYR A 42 0.04 3.18 6.00
CA TYR A 42 1.17 3.24 6.92
C TYR A 42 2.01 4.50 6.80
N LEU A 43 2.28 4.93 5.56
CA LEU A 43 3.02 6.17 5.28
C LEU A 43 2.33 7.38 5.92
N TYR A 44 1.00 7.46 5.83
CA TYR A 44 0.23 8.55 6.41
C TYR A 44 0.46 8.65 7.93
N PHE A 45 0.32 7.56 8.67
CA PHE A 45 0.57 7.55 10.12
C PHE A 45 2.04 7.75 10.46
N LEU A 46 2.96 7.19 9.67
CA LEU A 46 4.40 7.37 9.87
C LEU A 46 4.80 8.84 9.78
N LEU A 47 4.23 9.59 8.83
CA LEU A 47 4.46 11.03 8.69
C LEU A 47 3.88 11.81 9.87
N GLN A 48 2.72 11.42 10.39
CA GLN A 48 2.13 12.05 11.58
C GLN A 48 2.98 11.85 12.84
N VAL A 49 3.39 10.61 13.11
CA VAL A 49 4.16 10.26 14.31
C VAL A 49 5.53 10.93 14.30
N ASN A 50 6.19 10.97 13.14
CA ASN A 50 7.53 11.54 13.02
C ASN A 50 7.54 13.06 12.88
N GLN A 51 6.37 13.73 12.89
CA GLN A 51 6.23 15.16 12.59
C GLN A 51 7.01 15.57 11.33
N ALA A 52 7.03 14.67 10.34
CA ALA A 52 7.95 14.75 9.23
C ALA A 52 7.65 15.94 8.31
N HIS A 53 8.70 16.62 7.84
CA HIS A 53 8.55 17.66 6.83
C HIS A 53 8.21 17.04 5.46
N GLN A 54 7.60 17.84 4.56
CA GLN A 54 7.28 17.41 3.20
C GLN A 54 8.50 16.86 2.43
N ASP A 55 9.70 17.35 2.74
CA ASP A 55 10.94 16.91 2.11
C ASP A 55 11.34 15.45 2.47
N ASP A 56 10.76 14.89 3.53
CA ASP A 56 11.05 13.53 4.00
C ASP A 56 10.08 12.46 3.45
N VAL A 57 9.10 12.82 2.64
CA VAL A 57 8.06 11.87 2.16
C VAL A 57 8.67 10.71 1.39
N ALA A 58 9.70 10.93 0.56
CA ALA A 58 10.36 9.87 -0.21
C ALA A 58 11.07 8.85 0.70
N LYS A 59 11.72 9.33 1.77
CA LYS A 59 12.39 8.50 2.77
C LYS A 59 11.36 7.66 3.52
N HIS A 60 10.26 8.28 3.97
CA HIS A 60 9.20 7.58 4.69
C HIS A 60 8.45 6.59 3.79
N LEU A 61 8.24 6.90 2.50
CA LEU A 61 7.68 5.95 1.55
C LEU A 61 8.58 4.71 1.41
N THR A 62 9.89 4.91 1.31
CA THR A 62 10.86 3.80 1.25
C THR A 62 10.77 2.93 2.50
N MET A 63 10.63 3.55 3.68
CA MET A 63 10.42 2.83 4.94
C MET A 63 9.10 2.05 4.94
N ALA A 64 8.00 2.66 4.48
CA ALA A 64 6.69 2.03 4.42
C ALA A 64 6.65 0.83 3.47
N VAL A 65 7.25 0.94 2.28
CA VAL A 65 7.42 -0.17 1.35
C VAL A 65 8.24 -1.29 1.99
N LYS A 66 9.38 -0.94 2.58
CA LYS A 66 10.26 -1.94 3.20
C LYS A 66 9.52 -2.69 4.30
N GLU A 67 8.76 -1.97 5.13
CA GLU A 67 7.93 -2.57 6.18
C GLU A 67 6.91 -3.55 5.60
N TYR A 68 6.19 -3.17 4.54
CA TYR A 68 5.24 -4.07 3.86
C TYR A 68 5.90 -5.36 3.37
N GLN A 69 7.10 -5.26 2.80
CA GLN A 69 7.85 -6.38 2.24
C GLN A 69 8.40 -7.33 3.31
N VAL A 70 8.94 -6.81 4.41
CA VAL A 70 9.68 -7.63 5.40
C VAL A 70 8.82 -8.08 6.60
N SER A 71 7.70 -7.42 6.86
CA SER A 71 6.82 -7.72 8.00
C SER A 71 5.99 -9.00 7.86
N GLY A 72 6.04 -9.66 6.70
CA GLY A 72 5.17 -10.77 6.35
C GLY A 72 3.77 -10.36 5.87
N VAL A 73 3.42 -9.07 5.96
CA VAL A 73 2.13 -8.53 5.50
C VAL A 73 1.95 -8.74 4.01
N GLN A 74 2.96 -8.44 3.18
CA GLN A 74 2.89 -8.70 1.75
C GLN A 74 2.63 -10.18 1.45
N ALA A 75 3.38 -11.09 2.07
CA ALA A 75 3.21 -12.52 1.84
C ALA A 75 1.78 -12.99 2.20
N LYS A 76 1.26 -12.52 3.32
CA LYS A 76 -0.11 -12.82 3.77
C LYS A 76 -1.16 -12.26 2.79
N VAL A 77 -1.04 -11.00 2.38
CA VAL A 77 -1.96 -10.36 1.43
C VAL A 77 -1.97 -11.09 0.09
N LEU A 78 -0.79 -11.44 -0.44
CA LEU A 78 -0.67 -12.19 -1.70
C LEU A 78 -1.32 -13.57 -1.61
N ALA A 79 -1.15 -14.27 -0.48
CA ALA A 79 -1.78 -15.58 -0.26
C ALA A 79 -3.32 -15.46 -0.21
N LEU A 80 -3.85 -14.46 0.49
CA LEU A 80 -5.30 -14.21 0.58
C LEU A 80 -5.91 -13.84 -0.78
N ILE A 81 -5.23 -12.99 -1.55
CA ILE A 81 -5.64 -12.65 -2.92
C ILE A 81 -5.63 -13.91 -3.80
N ALA A 82 -4.57 -14.72 -3.73
CA ALA A 82 -4.50 -15.96 -4.49
C ALA A 82 -5.65 -16.92 -4.16
N ALA A 83 -5.99 -17.07 -2.88
CA ALA A 83 -7.13 -17.88 -2.44
C ALA A 83 -8.46 -17.33 -2.98
N ALA A 84 -8.69 -16.02 -2.89
CA ALA A 84 -9.90 -15.38 -3.40
C ALA A 84 -10.08 -15.59 -4.92
N PHE A 85 -9.01 -15.44 -5.70
CA PHE A 85 -9.04 -15.71 -7.15
C PHE A 85 -9.22 -17.20 -7.47
N GLN A 86 -8.68 -18.10 -6.65
CA GLN A 86 -8.89 -19.53 -6.83
C GLN A 86 -10.35 -19.93 -6.58
N GLU A 87 -10.99 -19.33 -5.59
CA GLU A 87 -12.36 -19.67 -5.19
C GLU A 87 -13.43 -19.00 -6.07
N HIS A 88 -13.21 -17.74 -6.43
CA HIS A 88 -14.23 -16.90 -7.08
C HIS A 88 -13.87 -16.49 -8.51
N GLY A 89 -12.71 -16.94 -9.03
CA GLY A 89 -12.21 -16.55 -10.34
C GLY A 89 -11.97 -15.04 -10.40
N GLU A 90 -12.42 -14.42 -11.50
CA GLU A 90 -12.30 -12.98 -11.75
C GLU A 90 -13.62 -12.22 -11.51
N ASN A 91 -14.55 -12.80 -10.73
CA ASN A 91 -15.83 -12.17 -10.44
C ASN A 91 -15.66 -10.93 -9.53
N VAL A 92 -15.65 -9.74 -10.14
CA VAL A 92 -15.43 -8.46 -9.47
C VAL A 92 -16.45 -8.19 -8.36
N GLU A 93 -17.72 -8.54 -8.56
CA GLU A 93 -18.78 -8.27 -7.58
C GLU A 93 -18.54 -9.02 -6.26
N VAL A 94 -18.01 -10.23 -6.35
CA VAL A 94 -17.62 -11.05 -5.20
C VAL A 94 -16.24 -10.66 -4.67
N LEU A 95 -15.27 -10.40 -5.55
CA LEU A 95 -13.91 -10.09 -5.17
C LEU A 95 -13.79 -8.74 -4.45
N CYS A 96 -14.47 -7.70 -4.91
CA CYS A 96 -14.37 -6.35 -4.33
C CYS A 96 -14.54 -6.31 -2.80
N PRO A 97 -15.63 -6.83 -2.20
CA PRO A 97 -15.79 -6.83 -0.75
C PRO A 97 -14.72 -7.67 -0.04
N ILE A 98 -14.26 -8.78 -0.63
CA ILE A 98 -13.19 -9.62 -0.07
C ILE A 98 -11.86 -8.87 -0.05
N LEU A 99 -11.49 -8.24 -1.16
CA LEU A 99 -10.26 -7.46 -1.31
C LEU A 99 -10.24 -6.26 -0.36
N LEU A 100 -11.38 -5.60 -0.16
CA LEU A 100 -11.54 -4.55 0.83
C LEU A 100 -11.32 -5.09 2.26
N GLY A 101 -11.88 -6.26 2.58
CA GLY A 101 -11.65 -6.97 3.83
C GLY A 101 -10.16 -7.25 4.06
N ILE A 102 -9.47 -7.78 3.04
CA ILE A 102 -8.03 -8.05 3.08
C ILE A 102 -7.25 -6.76 3.39
N ALA A 103 -7.53 -5.65 2.71
CA ALA A 103 -6.86 -4.38 2.99
C ALA A 103 -7.11 -3.91 4.43
N LYS A 104 -8.37 -3.97 4.89
CA LYS A 104 -8.77 -3.55 6.23
C LYS A 104 -8.14 -4.40 7.33
N GLU A 105 -7.97 -5.70 7.15
CA GLU A 105 -7.42 -6.57 8.18
C GLU A 105 -5.89 -6.55 8.26
N ASN A 106 -5.23 -6.17 7.16
CA ASN A 106 -3.77 -6.23 7.01
C ASN A 106 -3.12 -4.83 6.96
N HIS A 107 -3.83 -3.80 7.43
CA HIS A 107 -3.27 -2.47 7.61
C HIS A 107 -2.10 -2.48 8.62
N MET A 108 -1.07 -1.67 8.39
CA MET A 108 0.19 -1.75 9.15
C MET A 108 0.28 -0.73 10.28
N SER A 109 -0.59 0.28 10.32
CA SER A 109 -0.55 1.34 11.35
C SER A 109 -0.72 0.85 12.78
N LYS A 110 -1.25 -0.36 13.00
CA LYS A 110 -1.29 -0.99 14.34
C LYS A 110 0.07 -1.00 15.02
N LYS A 111 1.15 -1.13 14.23
CA LYS A 111 2.53 -1.10 14.73
C LYS A 111 2.96 0.28 15.27
N LEU A 112 2.32 1.35 14.80
CA LEU A 112 2.64 2.72 15.16
C LEU A 112 1.77 3.25 16.31
N LEU A 113 0.59 2.65 16.52
CA LEU A 113 -0.41 3.14 17.48
C LEU A 113 -0.30 2.48 18.87
N GLY A 114 0.48 1.41 19.02
CA GLY A 114 0.51 0.61 20.26
C GLY A 114 -0.82 -0.09 20.52
N ASP A 115 -0.82 -1.14 21.36
CA ASP A 115 -2.02 -1.91 21.76
C ASP A 115 -2.97 -1.10 22.68
N HIS A 116 -3.38 0.09 22.24
CA HIS A 116 -4.35 0.94 22.91
C HIS A 116 -5.55 1.24 22.01
N ILE A 117 -6.20 0.17 21.51
CA ILE A 117 -7.66 0.07 21.35
C ILE A 117 -8.08 -1.37 21.65
#